data_AF-A0A5N5LFL8-F1
#
_entry.id   AF-A0A5N5LFL8-F1
#
_cell.length_a   1.000
_cell.length_b   1.000
_cell.length_c   1.000
_cell.angle_alpha   90.00
_cell.angle_beta   90.00
_cell.angle_gamma   90.00
#
_symmetry.space_group_name_H-M   'P 1'
#
loop_
_entity.id
_entity.type
_entity.pdbx_description
1 polymer ?
#
loop_
_entity_poly.entity_id
_entity_poly.type
_entity_poly.pdbx_seq_one_letter_code
_entity_poly.pdbx_strand_id
1 'polypeptide(L)'
;MAFTEFRTLDEKSLVEYIKATPGLSDKIGNNFDDLKIKEVGDGNLNFVYIVVSPAGSFVVKQAIPYVRCIGESWPLTKERAYFEALALREHGRLSPENVPEVYHFDRTMSLVGMRYLEPPHIILRKGLIAGIEYPLLAEHISDYMAKTLYHTSLLYRTTTEHKHDVAEFCGNVELCRLTEQVVFSDPYKVSDFNRCTSPYLDHDAEAVREDDILKLEVAELKSKFCERAQALVHGDLHTGSVMVTRESTQVIDPEFAFYGPMGFDIGAFIGNLILAFYAQDGHADQGNDRKTYKEWILRTIKETWSLFYKKFTALWDEHKDGSGEAYLPGIYNKPELHQLVQRKFMQDLFHDTLGFGAAKMIRRIVGVAHVEDFESITDASKRAQCERPALNLAKMLLKERRNFQSIDEVVSAIQQLQ
;
A
#
# COMPACT_ATOMS: atom_id res chain seq x y z
N MET A 1 26.77 2.63 18.85
CA MET A 1 26.43 2.57 17.41
C MET A 1 27.64 2.01 16.69
N ALA A 2 27.44 1.08 15.76
CA ALA A 2 28.53 0.40 15.04
C ALA A 2 29.28 1.32 14.05
N PHE A 3 28.58 2.28 13.44
CA PHE A 3 29.12 3.24 12.49
C PHE A 3 28.66 4.66 12.85
N THR A 4 29.55 5.64 12.70
CA THR A 4 29.29 7.06 13.00
C THR A 4 28.75 7.84 11.82
N GLU A 5 28.87 7.30 10.61
CA GLU A 5 28.42 7.89 9.35
C GLU A 5 27.71 6.84 8.50
N PHE A 6 26.85 7.30 7.58
CA PHE A 6 26.15 6.41 6.66
C PHE A 6 27.13 5.64 5.77
N ARG A 7 26.89 4.34 5.62
CA ARG A 7 27.56 3.49 4.64
C ARG A 7 26.58 2.48 4.07
N THR A 8 26.56 2.33 2.74
CA THR A 8 25.82 1.24 2.10
C THR A 8 26.43 -0.09 2.51
N LEU A 9 25.62 -0.97 3.09
CA LEU A 9 26.04 -2.30 3.50
C LEU A 9 25.90 -3.28 2.35
N ASP A 10 26.80 -4.26 2.34
CA ASP A 10 26.74 -5.51 1.57
C ASP A 10 26.67 -6.69 2.55
N GLU A 11 26.57 -7.92 2.02
CA GLU A 11 26.46 -9.12 2.87
C GLU A 11 27.63 -9.27 3.86
N LYS A 12 28.84 -8.83 3.49
CA LYS A 12 30.04 -8.96 4.35
C LYS A 12 30.07 -7.90 5.45
N SER A 13 29.86 -6.64 5.08
CA SER A 13 29.85 -5.50 6.01
C SER A 13 28.63 -5.52 6.94
N LEU A 14 27.53 -6.18 6.53
CA LEU A 14 26.39 -6.41 7.40
C LEU A 14 26.72 -7.35 8.57
N VAL A 15 27.61 -8.33 8.39
CA VAL A 15 28.08 -9.17 9.52
C VAL A 15 28.72 -8.32 10.61
N GLU A 16 29.61 -7.40 10.22
CA GLU A 16 30.30 -6.50 11.15
C GLU A 16 29.32 -5.52 11.82
N TYR A 17 28.31 -5.03 11.08
CA TYR A 17 27.23 -4.22 11.64
C TYR A 17 26.45 -4.97 12.72
N ILE A 18 26.05 -6.22 12.44
CA ILE A 18 25.27 -7.05 13.39
C ILE A 18 26.10 -7.32 14.65
N LYS A 19 27.38 -7.69 14.52
CA LYS A 19 28.29 -7.91 15.67
C LYS A 19 28.35 -6.72 16.62
N ALA A 20 28.32 -5.51 16.08
CA ALA A 20 28.42 -4.28 16.85
C ALA A 20 27.06 -3.70 17.30
N THR A 21 25.96 -4.43 17.06
CA THR A 21 24.58 -3.99 17.35
C THR A 21 23.84 -5.00 18.22
N PRO A 22 23.84 -4.83 19.56
CA PRO A 22 23.22 -5.78 20.50
C PRO A 22 21.76 -6.14 20.16
N GLY A 23 20.94 -5.15 19.77
CA GLY A 23 19.54 -5.39 19.40
C GLY A 23 19.32 -6.33 18.21
N LEU A 24 20.36 -6.56 17.40
CA LEU A 24 20.36 -7.54 16.30
C LEU A 24 21.14 -8.80 16.64
N SER A 25 22.32 -8.69 17.27
CA SER A 25 23.13 -9.86 17.62
C SER A 25 22.42 -10.77 18.62
N ASP A 26 21.62 -10.21 19.54
CA ASP A 26 20.81 -10.98 20.49
C ASP A 26 19.76 -11.84 19.78
N LYS A 27 19.21 -11.40 18.63
CA LYS A 27 18.21 -12.15 17.85
C LYS A 27 18.77 -13.41 17.18
N ILE A 28 20.10 -13.53 17.11
CA ILE A 28 20.82 -14.70 16.61
C ILE A 28 21.67 -15.35 17.72
N GLY A 29 21.36 -15.08 18.98
CA GLY A 29 22.02 -15.69 20.14
C GLY A 29 23.49 -15.30 20.32
N ASN A 30 23.93 -14.16 19.78
CA ASN A 30 25.32 -13.72 19.75
C ASN A 30 26.29 -14.77 19.14
N ASN A 31 25.76 -15.65 18.28
CA ASN A 31 26.54 -16.63 17.54
C ASN A 31 26.58 -16.24 16.05
N PHE A 32 27.79 -16.14 15.51
CA PHE A 32 28.04 -15.72 14.12
C PHE A 32 28.49 -16.89 13.24
N ASP A 33 28.62 -18.09 13.80
CA ASP A 33 28.90 -19.31 13.05
C ASP A 33 27.71 -19.66 12.14
N ASP A 34 28.00 -20.08 10.91
CA ASP A 34 27.01 -20.43 9.88
C ASP A 34 25.96 -19.33 9.58
N LEU A 35 26.29 -18.05 9.84
CA LEU A 35 25.43 -16.93 9.52
C LEU A 35 25.27 -16.80 8.00
N LYS A 36 24.04 -16.98 7.51
CA LYS A 36 23.69 -16.81 6.10
C LYS A 36 22.99 -15.48 5.91
N ILE A 37 23.56 -14.64 5.06
CA ILE A 37 22.98 -13.37 4.65
C ILE A 37 22.73 -13.44 3.16
N LYS A 38 21.54 -13.02 2.74
CA LYS A 38 21.19 -12.94 1.33
C LYS A 38 20.40 -11.66 1.06
N GLU A 39 20.85 -10.88 0.08
CA GLU A 39 20.04 -9.77 -0.46
C GLU A 39 18.89 -10.34 -1.31
N VAL A 40 17.67 -9.88 -1.04
CA VAL A 40 16.42 -10.39 -1.64
C VAL A 40 15.45 -9.28 -2.06
N GLY A 41 15.85 -8.01 -1.99
CA GLY A 41 14.97 -6.90 -2.34
C GLY A 41 14.62 -6.94 -3.83
N ASP A 42 13.36 -7.23 -4.13
CA ASP A 42 12.76 -7.14 -5.46
C ASP A 42 11.91 -5.86 -5.63
N GLY A 43 11.87 -5.01 -4.60
CA GLY A 43 11.20 -3.71 -4.58
C GLY A 43 12.00 -2.59 -5.27
N ASN A 44 11.35 -1.44 -5.43
CA ASN A 44 11.86 -0.34 -6.25
C ASN A 44 12.91 0.55 -5.56
N LEU A 45 12.95 0.60 -4.23
CA LEU A 45 13.64 1.68 -3.49
C LEU A 45 14.84 1.24 -2.65
N ASN A 46 14.82 0.05 -2.04
CA ASN A 46 15.72 -0.26 -0.90
C ASN A 46 16.42 -1.62 -1.07
N PHE A 47 17.50 -1.84 -0.32
CA PHE A 47 18.11 -3.16 -0.15
C PHE A 47 17.46 -3.89 1.02
N VAL A 48 17.21 -5.19 0.84
CA VAL A 48 16.60 -6.04 1.88
C VAL A 48 17.42 -7.31 2.01
N TYR A 49 17.93 -7.57 3.20
CA TYR A 49 18.74 -8.73 3.53
C TYR A 49 17.97 -9.65 4.47
N ILE A 50 17.88 -10.93 4.12
CA ILE A 50 17.48 -11.98 5.07
C ILE A 50 18.73 -12.46 5.79
N VAL A 51 18.68 -12.45 7.12
CA VAL A 51 19.73 -12.95 8.01
C VAL A 51 19.21 -14.21 8.68
N VAL A 52 19.92 -15.33 8.52
CA VAL A 52 19.57 -16.62 9.11
C VAL A 52 20.76 -17.19 9.87
N SER A 53 20.51 -17.60 11.11
CA SER A 53 21.43 -18.37 11.95
C SER A 53 20.69 -19.60 12.52
N PRO A 54 21.42 -20.58 13.10
CA PRO A 54 20.77 -21.68 13.82
C PRO A 54 19.91 -21.24 15.02
N ALA A 55 20.19 -20.07 15.61
CA ALA A 55 19.51 -19.58 16.80
C ALA A 55 18.30 -18.66 16.50
N GLY A 56 18.19 -18.15 15.27
CA GLY A 56 17.14 -17.20 14.89
C GLY A 56 17.36 -16.54 13.53
N SER A 57 16.35 -15.80 13.10
CA SER A 57 16.31 -15.14 11.79
C SER A 57 15.71 -13.73 11.91
N PHE A 58 16.13 -12.81 11.04
CA PHE A 58 15.54 -11.47 10.92
C PHE A 58 15.80 -10.87 9.53
N VAL A 59 15.12 -9.76 9.24
CA VAL A 59 15.32 -8.97 8.03
C VAL A 59 16.01 -7.66 8.38
N VAL A 60 16.95 -7.25 7.53
CA VAL A 60 17.55 -5.92 7.54
C VAL A 60 17.16 -5.20 6.26
N LYS A 61 16.52 -4.04 6.39
CA LYS A 61 16.21 -3.15 5.28
C LYS A 61 17.03 -1.88 5.40
N GLN A 62 17.69 -1.48 4.32
CA GLN A 62 18.49 -0.26 4.28
C GLN A 62 18.06 0.64 3.12
N ALA A 63 17.75 1.90 3.43
CA ALA A 63 17.49 2.93 2.44
C ALA A 63 18.79 3.55 1.92
N ILE A 64 18.85 3.73 0.60
CA ILE A 64 19.97 4.36 -0.13
C ILE A 64 19.57 5.73 -0.67
N PRO A 65 20.50 6.66 -0.95
CA PRO A 65 20.16 8.06 -1.29
C PRO A 65 19.59 8.27 -2.70
N TYR A 66 19.00 7.24 -3.31
CA TYR A 66 18.39 7.25 -4.64
C TYR A 66 17.32 6.15 -4.78
N VAL A 67 16.53 6.20 -5.85
CA VAL A 67 15.56 5.16 -6.22
C VAL A 67 16.30 3.95 -6.82
N ARG A 68 16.35 2.82 -6.12
CA ARG A 68 17.12 1.63 -6.51
C ARG A 68 16.87 1.16 -7.94
N CYS A 69 15.61 1.12 -8.41
CA CYS A 69 15.29 0.61 -9.76
C CYS A 69 15.65 1.55 -10.91
N ILE A 70 15.96 2.82 -10.62
CA ILE A 70 16.41 3.81 -11.61
C ILE A 70 17.92 4.06 -11.49
N GLY A 71 18.45 4.03 -10.27
CA GLY A 71 19.84 4.33 -9.94
C GLY A 71 20.05 5.77 -9.50
N GLU A 72 21.31 6.19 -9.44
CA GLU A 72 21.74 7.48 -8.87
C GLU A 72 21.18 8.71 -9.60
N SER A 73 20.66 8.55 -10.81
CA SER A 73 20.03 9.62 -11.59
C SER A 73 18.70 10.12 -11.00
N TRP A 74 18.11 9.38 -10.06
CA TRP A 74 16.92 9.81 -9.31
C TRP A 74 17.19 9.83 -7.80
N PRO A 75 17.75 10.93 -7.27
CA PRO A 75 18.00 11.09 -5.84
C PRO A 75 16.73 10.97 -5.00
N LEU A 76 16.85 10.36 -3.83
CA LEU A 76 15.76 10.20 -2.87
C LEU A 76 16.32 10.09 -1.46
N THR A 77 15.83 10.91 -0.53
CA THR A 77 16.32 10.92 0.85
C THR A 77 16.25 9.56 1.51
N LYS A 78 17.35 9.17 2.16
CA LYS A 78 17.44 7.98 3.01
C LYS A 78 16.64 8.11 4.31
N GLU A 79 16.21 9.33 4.67
CA GLU A 79 15.38 9.58 5.86
C GLU A 79 14.01 8.88 5.77
N ARG A 80 13.59 8.39 4.61
CA ARG A 80 12.39 7.54 4.49
C ARG A 80 12.40 6.31 5.39
N ALA A 81 13.58 5.77 5.71
CA ALA A 81 13.71 4.68 6.69
C ALA A 81 13.28 5.08 8.11
N TYR A 82 13.40 6.37 8.47
CA TYR A 82 12.87 6.90 9.74
C TYR A 82 11.35 6.80 9.77
N PHE A 83 10.68 7.29 8.73
CA PHE A 83 9.22 7.26 8.62
C PHE A 83 8.69 5.83 8.50
N GLU A 84 9.39 4.95 7.79
CA GLU A 84 9.08 3.52 7.76
C GLU A 84 9.13 2.91 9.18
N ALA A 85 10.20 3.16 9.93
CA ALA A 85 10.34 2.62 11.30
C ALA A 85 9.26 3.17 12.25
N LEU A 86 8.92 4.46 12.13
CA LEU A 86 7.83 5.06 12.91
C LEU A 86 6.48 4.43 12.56
N ALA A 87 6.16 4.32 11.27
CA ALA A 87 4.90 3.77 10.82
C ALA A 87 4.77 2.27 11.14
N LEU A 88 5.82 1.47 10.95
CA LEU A 88 5.83 0.05 11.38
C LEU A 88 5.56 -0.09 12.88
N ARG A 89 6.15 0.77 13.71
CA ARG A 89 5.90 0.74 15.17
C ARG A 89 4.49 1.17 15.53
N GLU A 90 3.98 2.25 14.95
CA GLU A 90 2.64 2.74 15.28
C GLU A 90 1.54 1.82 14.72
N HIS A 91 1.65 1.41 13.45
CA HIS A 91 0.73 0.45 12.86
C HIS A 91 0.85 -0.93 13.52
N GLY A 92 2.05 -1.38 13.90
CA GLY A 92 2.24 -2.62 14.64
C GLY A 92 1.74 -2.56 16.08
N ARG A 93 1.75 -1.41 16.74
CA ARG A 93 1.07 -1.21 18.03
C ARG A 93 -0.44 -1.37 17.90
N LEU A 94 -1.01 -0.90 16.79
CA LEU A 94 -2.45 -0.94 16.53
C LEU A 94 -2.91 -2.29 15.97
N SER A 95 -2.10 -2.96 15.16
CA SER A 95 -2.38 -4.26 14.57
C SER A 95 -1.15 -5.18 14.61
N PRO A 96 -0.78 -5.69 15.81
CA PRO A 96 0.45 -6.46 16.00
C PRO A 96 0.47 -7.80 15.27
N GLU A 97 -0.71 -8.36 14.99
CA GLU A 97 -0.87 -9.62 14.24
C GLU A 97 -0.62 -9.43 12.74
N ASN A 98 -0.62 -8.19 12.23
CA ASN A 98 -0.54 -7.90 10.80
C ASN A 98 0.63 -6.99 10.39
N VAL A 99 1.58 -6.71 11.28
CA VAL A 99 2.77 -5.91 10.95
C VAL A 99 4.00 -6.58 11.58
N PRO A 100 5.11 -6.74 10.86
CA PRO A 100 6.32 -7.34 11.42
C PRO A 100 6.89 -6.47 12.55
N GLU A 101 7.26 -7.11 13.67
CA GLU A 101 7.89 -6.44 14.80
C GLU A 101 9.23 -5.79 14.38
N VAL A 102 9.43 -4.53 14.78
CA VAL A 102 10.70 -3.80 14.58
C VAL A 102 11.61 -4.05 15.78
N TYR A 103 12.75 -4.71 15.54
CA TYR A 103 13.75 -4.99 16.56
C TYR A 103 14.73 -3.84 16.76
N HIS A 104 15.09 -3.16 15.68
CA HIS A 104 16.14 -2.15 15.67
C HIS A 104 15.90 -1.09 14.62
N PHE A 105 16.27 0.15 14.93
CA PHE A 105 16.33 1.23 13.96
C PHE A 105 17.57 2.08 14.20
N ASP A 106 18.34 2.30 13.14
CA ASP A 106 19.52 3.16 13.14
C ASP A 106 19.35 4.25 12.08
N ARG A 107 19.11 5.48 12.56
CA ARG A 107 18.85 6.63 11.70
C ARG A 107 20.07 7.04 10.88
N THR A 108 21.27 6.95 11.46
CA THR A 108 22.52 7.29 10.76
C THR A 108 22.72 6.37 9.57
N MET A 109 22.47 5.07 9.77
CA MET A 109 22.60 4.05 8.72
C MET A 109 21.36 3.90 7.83
N SER A 110 20.27 4.61 8.16
CA SER A 110 18.96 4.49 7.51
C SER A 110 18.52 3.03 7.38
N LEU A 111 18.62 2.30 8.50
CA LEU A 111 18.53 0.85 8.57
C LEU A 111 17.48 0.42 9.59
N VAL A 112 16.59 -0.49 9.18
CA VAL A 112 15.58 -1.13 10.03
C VAL A 112 15.88 -2.61 10.13
N GLY A 113 15.96 -3.13 11.35
CA GLY A 113 15.97 -4.57 11.62
C GLY A 113 14.61 -5.00 12.14
N MET A 114 14.00 -6.01 11.51
CA MET A 114 12.62 -6.43 11.78
C MET A 114 12.44 -7.94 11.68
N ARG A 115 11.30 -8.44 12.15
CA ARG A 115 10.91 -9.85 12.05
C ARG A 115 11.02 -10.37 10.63
N TYR A 116 11.71 -11.50 10.45
CA TYR A 116 11.65 -12.22 9.19
C TYR A 116 10.30 -12.94 9.07
N LEU A 117 9.56 -12.61 8.02
CA LEU A 117 8.35 -13.34 7.64
C LEU A 117 8.77 -14.62 6.92
N GLU A 118 8.97 -15.67 7.71
CA GLU A 118 9.53 -16.95 7.26
C GLU A 118 8.67 -17.64 6.19
N PRO A 119 9.28 -18.54 5.37
CA PRO A 119 8.53 -19.39 4.46
C PRO A 119 7.41 -20.13 5.21
N PRO A 120 6.19 -20.24 4.65
CA PRO A 120 5.87 -20.02 3.23
C PRO A 120 5.37 -18.61 2.90
N HIS A 121 5.66 -17.56 3.69
CA HIS A 121 5.22 -16.21 3.33
C HIS A 121 5.74 -15.80 1.95
N ILE A 122 4.82 -15.35 1.10
CA ILE A 122 5.14 -14.73 -0.19
C ILE A 122 4.43 -13.39 -0.30
N ILE A 123 4.91 -12.52 -1.18
CA ILE A 123 4.21 -11.30 -1.55
C ILE A 123 2.84 -11.66 -2.15
N LEU A 124 1.76 -11.05 -1.67
CA LEU A 124 0.37 -11.33 -2.07
C LEU A 124 0.20 -11.22 -3.58
N ARG A 125 0.82 -10.23 -4.23
CA ARG A 125 0.83 -10.10 -5.70
C ARG A 125 1.26 -11.39 -6.40
N LYS A 126 2.32 -12.06 -5.91
CA LYS A 126 2.79 -13.34 -6.48
C LYS A 126 1.77 -14.45 -6.27
N GLY A 127 1.10 -14.47 -5.11
CA GLY A 127 -0.02 -15.36 -4.84
C GLY A 127 -1.22 -15.15 -5.79
N LEU A 128 -1.56 -13.90 -6.08
CA LEU A 128 -2.63 -13.52 -7.01
C LEU A 128 -2.33 -13.95 -8.44
N ILE A 129 -1.08 -13.77 -8.89
CA ILE A 129 -0.60 -14.27 -10.18
C ILE A 129 -0.66 -15.81 -10.21
N ALA A 130 -0.24 -16.48 -9.13
CA ALA A 130 -0.24 -17.93 -9.02
C ALA A 130 -1.64 -18.56 -8.87
N GLY A 131 -2.69 -17.77 -8.64
CA GLY A 131 -4.05 -18.29 -8.50
C GLY A 131 -4.33 -18.92 -7.13
N ILE A 132 -3.66 -18.44 -6.08
CA ILE A 132 -3.79 -18.96 -4.71
C ILE A 132 -4.86 -18.19 -3.96
N GLU A 133 -5.85 -18.90 -3.40
CA GLU A 133 -6.85 -18.31 -2.52
C GLU A 133 -6.31 -18.15 -1.10
N TYR A 134 -6.56 -16.99 -0.50
CA TYR A 134 -6.19 -16.64 0.86
C TYR A 134 -7.46 -16.41 1.71
N PRO A 135 -7.97 -17.43 2.41
CA PRO A 135 -9.30 -17.37 3.04
C PRO A 135 -9.45 -16.28 4.10
N LEU A 136 -8.35 -15.89 4.76
CA LEU A 136 -8.35 -14.86 5.80
C LEU A 136 -7.97 -13.47 5.30
N LEU A 137 -7.69 -13.30 4.01
CA LEU A 137 -7.17 -12.03 3.49
C LEU A 137 -8.11 -10.86 3.75
N ALA A 138 -9.39 -10.98 3.39
CA ALA A 138 -10.39 -9.93 3.61
C ALA A 138 -10.56 -9.60 5.09
N GLU A 139 -10.54 -10.62 5.96
CA GLU A 139 -10.66 -10.44 7.41
C GLU A 139 -9.47 -9.68 7.99
N HIS A 140 -8.25 -10.12 7.68
CA HIS A 140 -7.03 -9.52 8.21
C HIS A 140 -6.79 -8.10 7.68
N ILE A 141 -6.94 -7.88 6.37
CA ILE A 141 -6.64 -6.56 5.79
C ILE A 141 -7.69 -5.52 6.18
N SER A 142 -8.97 -5.92 6.30
CA SER A 142 -10.01 -5.02 6.79
C SER A 142 -9.80 -4.62 8.25
N ASP A 143 -9.32 -5.55 9.09
CA ASP A 143 -8.97 -5.27 10.49
C ASP A 143 -7.78 -4.33 10.60
N TYR A 144 -6.69 -4.61 9.86
CA TYR A 144 -5.53 -3.73 9.76
C TYR A 144 -5.93 -2.31 9.34
N MET A 145 -6.68 -2.15 8.24
CA MET A 145 -7.09 -0.83 7.74
C MET A 145 -8.03 -0.12 8.72
N ALA A 146 -8.98 -0.84 9.33
CA ALA A 146 -9.89 -0.23 10.30
C ALA A 146 -9.13 0.32 11.50
N LYS A 147 -8.24 -0.48 12.11
CA LYS A 147 -7.47 -0.10 13.29
C LYS A 147 -6.48 1.02 13.01
N THR A 148 -5.67 0.89 11.96
CA THR A 148 -4.62 1.89 11.66
C THR A 148 -5.21 3.23 11.27
N LEU A 149 -6.25 3.25 10.43
CA LEU A 149 -6.87 4.50 9.99
C LEU A 149 -7.73 5.14 11.09
N TYR A 150 -8.49 4.36 11.85
CA TYR A 150 -9.36 4.91 12.90
C TYR A 150 -8.55 5.56 14.03
N HIS A 151 -7.61 4.83 14.65
CA HIS A 151 -6.87 5.29 15.83
C HIS A 151 -5.82 6.38 15.54
N THR A 152 -5.52 6.62 14.26
CA THR A 152 -4.62 7.71 13.84
C THR A 152 -5.37 8.93 13.29
N SER A 153 -6.71 8.91 13.34
CA SER A 153 -7.56 10.01 12.89
C SER A 153 -8.11 10.86 14.04
N LEU A 154 -8.69 12.01 13.70
CA LEU A 154 -9.42 12.87 14.64
C LEU A 154 -10.71 12.25 15.22
N LEU A 155 -11.12 11.06 14.74
CA LEU A 155 -12.17 10.27 15.40
C LEU A 155 -11.71 9.68 16.73
N TYR A 156 -10.39 9.57 16.94
CA TYR A 156 -9.78 8.99 18.14
C TYR A 156 -8.80 9.95 18.82
N ARG A 157 -7.96 10.64 18.04
CA ARG A 157 -6.96 11.59 18.56
C ARG A 157 -7.57 12.95 18.85
N THR A 158 -7.00 13.62 19.85
CA THR A 158 -7.21 15.06 20.01
C THR A 158 -6.54 15.81 18.86
N THR A 159 -6.98 17.04 18.61
CA THR A 159 -6.37 17.91 17.58
C THR A 159 -4.93 18.31 17.94
N THR A 160 -4.56 18.31 19.22
CA THR A 160 -3.18 18.57 19.66
C THR A 160 -2.25 17.43 19.25
N GLU A 161 -2.59 16.18 19.59
CA GLU A 161 -1.83 15.01 19.18
C GLU A 161 -1.74 14.95 17.66
N HIS A 162 -2.88 15.02 16.97
CA HIS A 162 -2.93 14.98 15.50
C HIS A 162 -2.03 16.02 14.84
N LYS A 163 -2.01 17.27 15.34
CA LYS A 163 -1.13 18.32 14.79
C LYS A 163 0.35 18.07 15.07
N HIS A 164 0.68 17.52 16.23
CA HIS A 164 2.04 17.12 16.55
C HIS A 164 2.54 16.04 15.57
N ASP A 165 1.73 15.02 15.33
CA ASP A 165 2.10 13.91 14.45
C ASP A 165 2.15 14.33 12.98
N VAL A 166 1.21 15.19 12.55
CA VAL A 166 1.28 15.83 11.22
C VAL A 166 2.59 16.58 11.04
N ALA A 167 3.02 17.35 12.06
CA ALA A 167 4.28 18.09 11.98
C ALA A 167 5.51 17.17 11.84
N GLU A 168 5.53 16.01 12.51
CA GLU A 168 6.58 15.01 12.36
C GLU A 168 6.60 14.42 10.94
N PHE A 169 5.45 13.96 10.45
CA PHE A 169 5.35 13.29 9.15
C PHE A 169 5.41 14.23 7.94
N CYS A 170 5.28 15.55 8.12
CA CYS A 170 5.64 16.53 7.09
C CYS A 170 7.10 16.38 6.61
N GLY A 171 7.98 15.79 7.43
CA GLY A 171 9.35 15.48 7.03
C GLY A 171 9.47 14.41 5.92
N ASN A 172 8.43 13.62 5.65
CA ASN A 172 8.43 12.61 4.58
C ASN A 172 8.09 13.17 3.18
N VAL A 173 8.30 14.48 3.00
CA VAL A 173 7.86 15.26 1.82
C VAL A 173 8.40 14.72 0.50
N GLU A 174 9.61 14.18 0.43
CA GLU A 174 10.18 13.67 -0.83
C GLU A 174 9.41 12.46 -1.37
N LEU A 175 8.90 11.60 -0.48
CA LEU A 175 8.13 10.40 -0.84
C LEU A 175 6.70 10.80 -1.25
N CYS A 176 6.13 11.81 -0.58
CA CYS A 176 4.89 12.45 -1.02
C CYS A 176 5.06 13.06 -2.42
N ARG A 177 6.13 13.81 -2.68
CA ARG A 177 6.42 14.42 -4.00
C ARG A 177 6.59 13.40 -5.12
N LEU A 178 7.27 12.28 -4.84
CA LEU A 178 7.36 11.17 -5.79
C LEU A 178 5.96 10.67 -6.15
N THR A 179 5.09 10.47 -5.16
CA THR A 179 3.71 10.05 -5.36
C THR A 179 2.88 11.10 -6.12
N GLU A 180 2.98 12.38 -5.75
CA GLU A 180 2.36 13.53 -6.43
C GLU A 180 2.68 13.55 -7.92
N GLN A 181 3.90 13.19 -8.29
CA GLN A 181 4.33 13.08 -9.68
C GLN A 181 3.76 11.82 -10.34
N VAL A 182 4.10 10.63 -9.83
CA VAL A 182 3.91 9.38 -10.58
C VAL A 182 2.48 8.84 -10.51
N VAL A 183 1.70 9.24 -9.51
CA VAL A 183 0.28 8.86 -9.40
C VAL A 183 -0.62 9.94 -9.98
N PHE A 184 -0.35 11.21 -9.67
CA PHE A 184 -1.30 12.29 -9.89
C PHE A 184 -0.92 13.27 -11.00
N SER A 185 0.16 13.03 -11.75
CA SER A 185 0.59 13.98 -12.79
C SER A 185 1.08 13.31 -14.05
N ASP A 186 2.08 12.44 -13.96
CA ASP A 186 2.73 11.86 -15.13
C ASP A 186 1.77 11.12 -16.08
N PRO A 187 0.82 10.27 -15.62
CA PRO A 187 -0.13 9.60 -16.50
C PRO A 187 -1.00 10.54 -17.36
N TYR A 188 -1.14 11.81 -16.96
CA TYR A 188 -2.08 12.79 -17.53
C TYR A 188 -1.38 13.85 -18.40
N LYS A 189 -0.09 13.65 -18.70
CA LYS A 189 0.72 14.49 -19.59
C LYS A 189 1.69 13.62 -20.40
N VAL A 190 2.35 14.24 -21.37
CA VAL A 190 3.57 13.64 -21.95
C VAL A 190 4.67 13.66 -20.89
N SER A 191 5.31 12.53 -20.66
CA SER A 191 6.39 12.36 -19.69
C SER A 191 7.40 11.34 -20.22
N ASP A 192 8.69 11.65 -20.11
CA ASP A 192 9.76 10.74 -20.52
C ASP A 192 9.82 9.47 -19.66
N PHE A 193 9.18 9.49 -18.48
CA PHE A 193 9.08 8.35 -17.58
C PHE A 193 7.91 7.41 -17.90
N ASN A 194 6.90 7.88 -18.63
CA ASN A 194 5.73 7.07 -18.95
C ASN A 194 6.10 5.96 -19.93
N ARG A 195 5.52 4.78 -19.72
CA ARG A 195 5.59 3.67 -20.65
C ARG A 195 4.28 2.89 -20.60
N CYS A 196 3.95 2.23 -21.70
CA CYS A 196 2.82 1.32 -21.82
C CYS A 196 3.17 0.16 -22.76
N THR A 197 2.28 -0.82 -22.91
CA THR A 197 2.43 -1.90 -23.89
C THR A 197 2.21 -1.37 -25.32
N SER A 198 3.25 -0.75 -25.89
CA SER A 198 3.25 -0.15 -27.23
C SER A 198 3.46 -1.19 -28.34
N PRO A 199 2.86 -1.04 -29.53
CA PRO A 199 1.95 0.06 -29.94
C PRO A 199 0.50 -0.14 -29.49
N TYR A 200 0.20 -1.26 -28.81
CA TYR A 200 -1.17 -1.68 -28.56
C TYR A 200 -1.97 -0.69 -27.72
N LEU A 201 -1.35 0.01 -26.75
CA LEU A 201 -2.00 0.96 -25.85
C LEU A 201 -1.69 2.44 -26.15
N ASP A 202 -1.08 2.77 -27.29
CA ASP A 202 -0.67 4.15 -27.58
C ASP A 202 -1.86 5.13 -27.59
N HIS A 203 -2.97 4.75 -28.25
CA HIS A 203 -4.22 5.51 -28.25
C HIS A 203 -4.91 5.53 -26.88
N ASP A 204 -4.78 4.47 -26.09
CA ASP A 204 -5.34 4.42 -24.75
C ASP A 204 -4.61 5.40 -23.81
N ALA A 205 -3.27 5.46 -23.89
CA ALA A 205 -2.45 6.41 -23.17
C ALA A 205 -2.68 7.86 -23.65
N GLU A 206 -2.98 8.05 -24.93
CA GLU A 206 -3.42 9.34 -25.48
C GLU A 206 -4.74 9.80 -24.92
N ALA A 207 -5.75 8.92 -24.93
CA ALA A 207 -7.05 9.22 -24.36
C ALA A 207 -6.98 9.61 -22.88
N VAL A 208 -6.08 9.02 -22.08
CA VAL A 208 -5.89 9.41 -20.67
C VAL A 208 -5.38 10.85 -20.53
N ARG A 209 -4.37 11.25 -21.32
CA ARG A 209 -3.79 12.59 -21.25
C ARG A 209 -4.61 13.64 -22.03
N GLU A 210 -5.65 13.26 -22.74
CA GLU A 210 -6.57 14.17 -23.46
C GLU A 210 -7.97 14.26 -22.81
N ASP A 211 -8.30 13.41 -21.83
CA ASP A 211 -9.60 13.44 -21.14
C ASP A 211 -9.64 14.55 -20.06
N ASP A 212 -10.32 15.65 -20.37
CA ASP A 212 -10.44 16.81 -19.47
C ASP A 212 -11.19 16.49 -18.17
N ILE A 213 -12.20 15.61 -18.22
CA ILE A 213 -12.96 15.23 -17.01
C ILE A 213 -12.08 14.35 -16.12
N LEU A 214 -11.28 13.46 -16.71
CA LEU A 214 -10.33 12.65 -15.97
C LEU A 214 -9.25 13.52 -15.27
N LYS A 215 -8.76 14.56 -15.96
CA LYS A 215 -7.82 15.54 -15.40
C LYS A 215 -8.42 16.35 -14.26
N LEU A 216 -9.68 16.78 -14.38
CA LEU A 216 -10.39 17.48 -13.32
C LEU A 216 -10.45 16.61 -12.06
N GLU A 217 -10.89 15.36 -12.19
CA GLU A 217 -11.06 14.45 -11.06
C GLU A 217 -9.74 14.07 -10.39
N VAL A 218 -8.67 13.84 -11.17
CA VAL A 218 -7.35 13.57 -10.56
C VAL A 218 -6.75 14.81 -9.89
N ALA A 219 -7.05 16.03 -10.37
CA ALA A 219 -6.62 17.26 -9.72
C ALA A 219 -7.26 17.42 -8.34
N GLU A 220 -8.56 17.12 -8.20
CA GLU A 220 -9.25 17.13 -6.89
C GLU A 220 -8.63 16.12 -5.92
N LEU A 221 -8.33 14.91 -6.40
CA LEU A 221 -7.67 13.87 -5.59
C LEU A 221 -6.24 14.26 -5.24
N LYS A 222 -5.50 14.91 -6.14
CA LYS A 222 -4.16 15.42 -5.87
C LYS A 222 -4.20 16.49 -4.78
N SER A 223 -5.10 17.46 -4.88
CA SER A 223 -5.30 18.45 -3.80
C SER A 223 -5.62 17.77 -2.48
N LYS A 224 -6.56 16.81 -2.47
CA LYS A 224 -6.88 16.06 -1.25
C LYS A 224 -5.66 15.29 -0.69
N PHE A 225 -4.83 14.70 -1.55
CA PHE A 225 -3.59 14.03 -1.15
C PHE A 225 -2.59 15.00 -0.50
N CYS A 226 -2.39 16.17 -1.10
CA CYS A 226 -1.44 17.18 -0.64
C CYS A 226 -1.91 17.97 0.61
N GLU A 227 -3.23 18.11 0.80
CA GLU A 227 -3.79 19.06 1.77
C GLU A 227 -4.48 18.39 2.96
N ARG A 228 -5.05 17.19 2.79
CA ARG A 228 -5.93 16.58 3.80
C ARG A 228 -5.19 15.59 4.71
N ALA A 229 -4.75 16.09 5.85
CA ALA A 229 -4.23 15.28 6.95
C ALA A 229 -5.33 14.52 7.70
N GLN A 230 -5.80 13.38 7.17
CA GLN A 230 -6.95 12.65 7.71
C GLN A 230 -6.58 11.53 8.72
N ALA A 231 -5.55 10.74 8.40
CA ALA A 231 -5.02 9.65 9.23
C ALA A 231 -3.56 9.38 8.85
N LEU A 232 -2.82 8.65 9.68
CA LEU A 232 -1.50 8.14 9.30
C LEU A 232 -1.67 6.96 8.32
N VAL A 233 -1.64 7.27 7.03
CA VAL A 233 -1.74 6.27 5.96
C VAL A 233 -0.41 5.55 5.78
N HIS A 234 -0.45 4.31 5.32
CA HIS A 234 0.70 3.53 4.86
C HIS A 234 1.35 4.17 3.62
N GLY A 235 0.56 4.74 2.71
CA GLY A 235 1.05 5.52 1.57
C GLY A 235 1.39 4.70 0.32
N ASP A 236 1.73 3.42 0.46
CA ASP A 236 1.79 2.51 -0.71
C ASP A 236 1.22 1.11 -0.46
N LEU A 237 -0.01 1.04 0.06
CA LEU A 237 -0.70 -0.20 0.43
C LEU A 237 -1.24 -0.99 -0.78
N HIS A 238 -0.37 -1.40 -1.69
CA HIS A 238 -0.71 -2.29 -2.81
C HIS A 238 -0.46 -3.77 -2.47
N THR A 239 -0.87 -4.71 -3.32
CA THR A 239 -0.67 -6.15 -3.12
C THR A 239 0.80 -6.60 -3.10
N GLY A 240 1.72 -5.73 -3.51
CA GLY A 240 3.18 -5.90 -3.33
C GLY A 240 3.69 -5.58 -1.92
N SER A 241 2.87 -4.92 -1.09
CA SER A 241 3.21 -4.45 0.26
C SER A 241 2.52 -5.29 1.34
N VAL A 242 2.06 -6.49 0.94
CA VAL A 242 1.39 -7.46 1.80
C VAL A 242 2.05 -8.80 1.56
N MET A 243 2.53 -9.45 2.62
CA MET A 243 3.01 -10.83 2.59
C MET A 243 1.97 -11.75 3.22
N VAL A 244 1.79 -12.93 2.64
CA VAL A 244 0.71 -13.85 2.99
C VAL A 244 1.17 -15.28 3.07
N THR A 245 0.53 -16.01 3.97
CA THR A 245 0.32 -17.46 3.89
C THR A 245 -1.19 -17.70 3.88
N ARG A 246 -1.64 -18.96 3.91
CA ARG A 246 -3.08 -19.25 4.00
C ARG A 246 -3.68 -18.75 5.32
N GLU A 247 -2.89 -18.69 6.39
CA GLU A 247 -3.32 -18.34 7.75
C GLU A 247 -2.78 -17.00 8.28
N SER A 248 -1.84 -16.33 7.59
CA SER A 248 -1.21 -15.07 8.04
C SER A 248 -1.23 -14.02 6.94
N THR A 249 -1.46 -12.76 7.33
CA THR A 249 -1.39 -11.58 6.46
C THR A 249 -0.58 -10.50 7.16
N GLN A 250 0.49 -10.04 6.53
CA GLN A 250 1.45 -9.10 7.09
C GLN A 250 1.64 -7.92 6.14
N VAL A 251 1.37 -6.71 6.60
CA VAL A 251 1.60 -5.47 5.87
C VAL A 251 3.03 -4.99 6.14
N ILE A 252 3.75 -4.67 5.07
CA ILE A 252 5.16 -4.29 5.09
C ILE A 252 5.34 -3.01 4.27
N ASP A 253 6.50 -2.35 4.43
CA ASP A 253 6.93 -1.23 3.59
C ASP A 253 6.10 0.08 3.70
N PRO A 254 5.78 0.58 4.92
CA PRO A 254 5.12 1.87 5.09
C PRO A 254 6.09 3.07 4.94
N GLU A 255 7.06 3.03 4.04
CA GLU A 255 8.05 4.10 3.87
C GLU A 255 7.45 5.39 3.29
N PHE A 256 6.31 5.29 2.62
CA PHE A 256 5.52 6.41 2.12
C PHE A 256 4.53 6.97 3.15
N ALA A 257 4.59 6.50 4.41
CA ALA A 257 3.62 6.89 5.41
C ALA A 257 3.67 8.39 5.70
N PHE A 258 2.49 8.99 5.78
CA PHE A 258 2.29 10.38 6.16
C PHE A 258 0.84 10.59 6.61
N TYR A 259 0.53 11.78 7.13
CA TYR A 259 -0.85 12.14 7.41
C TYR A 259 -1.58 12.56 6.13
N GLY A 260 -2.34 11.63 5.57
CA GLY A 260 -3.01 11.77 4.27
C GLY A 260 -4.46 11.28 4.29
N PRO A 261 -5.14 11.27 3.13
CA PRO A 261 -6.52 10.82 3.02
C PRO A 261 -6.64 9.29 3.13
N MET A 262 -7.52 8.81 4.01
CA MET A 262 -7.74 7.38 4.29
C MET A 262 -8.04 6.54 3.04
N GLY A 263 -8.83 7.11 2.11
CA GLY A 263 -9.19 6.44 0.86
C GLY A 263 -7.98 6.11 -0.03
N PHE A 264 -6.81 6.72 0.21
CA PHE A 264 -5.61 6.42 -0.54
C PHE A 264 -5.07 5.01 -0.29
N ASP A 265 -5.07 4.55 0.96
CA ASP A 265 -4.65 3.19 1.32
C ASP A 265 -5.68 2.16 0.89
N ILE A 266 -6.95 2.39 1.23
CA ILE A 266 -8.05 1.47 0.90
C ILE A 266 -8.15 1.34 -0.63
N GLY A 267 -8.04 2.46 -1.34
CA GLY A 267 -8.04 2.52 -2.80
C GLY A 267 -6.82 1.83 -3.41
N ALA A 268 -5.62 2.02 -2.84
CA ALA A 268 -4.43 1.31 -3.30
C ALA A 268 -4.60 -0.21 -3.22
N PHE A 269 -5.17 -0.72 -2.11
CA PHE A 269 -5.37 -2.15 -1.93
C PHE A 269 -6.46 -2.68 -2.88
N ILE A 270 -7.66 -2.11 -2.85
CA ILE A 270 -8.79 -2.53 -3.70
C ILE A 270 -8.44 -2.39 -5.18
N GLY A 271 -7.84 -1.27 -5.59
CA GLY A 271 -7.43 -1.03 -6.97
C GLY A 271 -6.44 -2.09 -7.47
N ASN A 272 -5.52 -2.57 -6.63
CA ASN A 272 -4.60 -3.64 -7.01
C ASN A 272 -5.28 -5.02 -7.08
N LEU A 273 -6.30 -5.30 -6.26
CA LEU A 273 -7.13 -6.50 -6.44
C LEU A 273 -7.91 -6.45 -7.77
N ILE A 274 -8.37 -5.27 -8.18
CA ILE A 274 -9.02 -5.09 -9.48
C ILE A 274 -8.02 -5.29 -10.63
N LEU A 275 -6.79 -4.78 -10.53
CA LEU A 275 -5.75 -5.08 -11.53
C LEU A 275 -5.48 -6.59 -11.62
N ALA A 276 -5.38 -7.26 -10.47
CA ALA A 276 -5.19 -8.71 -10.41
C ALA A 276 -6.34 -9.47 -11.07
N PHE A 277 -7.59 -9.01 -10.92
CA PHE A 277 -8.76 -9.58 -11.61
C PHE A 277 -8.63 -9.52 -13.13
N TYR A 278 -8.30 -8.35 -13.69
CA TYR A 278 -8.16 -8.18 -15.14
C TYR A 278 -6.94 -8.89 -15.71
N ALA A 279 -5.88 -9.07 -14.93
CA ALA A 279 -4.71 -9.84 -15.34
C ALA A 279 -4.98 -11.35 -15.46
N GLN A 280 -6.03 -11.89 -14.82
CA GLN A 280 -6.24 -13.34 -14.75
C GLN A 280 -6.40 -14.02 -16.11
N ASP A 281 -7.06 -13.37 -17.08
CA ASP A 281 -7.24 -13.96 -18.42
C ASP A 281 -5.90 -14.08 -19.16
N GLY A 282 -4.95 -13.19 -18.85
CA GLY A 282 -3.56 -13.25 -19.25
C GLY A 282 -2.82 -14.49 -18.73
N HIS A 283 -3.17 -14.94 -17.52
CA HIS A 283 -2.58 -16.09 -16.81
C HIS A 283 -3.34 -17.40 -16.97
N ALA A 284 -4.47 -17.39 -17.69
CA ALA A 284 -5.23 -18.59 -17.99
C ALA A 284 -4.47 -19.51 -18.96
N ASP A 285 -4.53 -20.82 -18.70
CA ASP A 285 -3.97 -21.88 -19.52
C ASP A 285 -4.95 -23.07 -19.66
N GLN A 286 -4.52 -24.17 -20.28
CA GLN A 286 -5.38 -25.35 -20.49
C GLN A 286 -5.76 -26.07 -19.18
N GLY A 287 -4.97 -25.91 -18.11
CA GLY A 287 -5.20 -26.54 -16.81
C GLY A 287 -6.02 -25.69 -15.85
N ASN A 288 -6.02 -24.36 -16.00
CA ASN A 288 -6.80 -23.44 -15.18
C ASN A 288 -7.23 -22.20 -15.97
N ASP A 289 -8.53 -22.06 -16.22
CA ASP A 289 -9.12 -20.93 -16.94
C ASP A 289 -9.31 -19.66 -16.09
N ARG A 290 -8.92 -19.73 -14.81
CA ARG A 290 -8.99 -18.66 -13.81
C ARG A 290 -10.40 -18.14 -13.50
N LYS A 291 -11.49 -18.70 -14.02
CA LYS A 291 -12.84 -18.15 -13.80
C LYS A 291 -13.27 -18.18 -12.34
N THR A 292 -13.14 -19.34 -11.67
CA THR A 292 -13.44 -19.46 -10.24
C THR A 292 -12.52 -18.57 -9.40
N TYR A 293 -11.27 -18.39 -9.82
CA TYR A 293 -10.34 -17.52 -9.13
C TYR A 293 -10.71 -16.03 -9.26
N LYS A 294 -11.18 -15.60 -10.45
CA LYS A 294 -11.73 -14.26 -10.66
C LYS A 294 -12.94 -14.01 -9.74
N GLU A 295 -13.82 -15.00 -9.57
CA GLU A 295 -14.94 -14.91 -8.61
C GLU A 295 -14.45 -14.77 -7.16
N TRP A 296 -13.40 -15.50 -6.77
CA TRP A 296 -12.76 -15.34 -5.46
C TRP A 296 -12.20 -13.93 -5.26
N ILE A 297 -11.53 -13.34 -6.27
CA ILE A 297 -11.03 -11.95 -6.19
C ILE A 297 -12.19 -10.96 -5.98
N LEU A 298 -13.28 -11.09 -6.75
CA LEU A 298 -14.46 -10.23 -6.61
C LEU A 298 -15.11 -10.34 -5.23
N ARG A 299 -15.23 -11.56 -4.71
CA ARG A 299 -15.72 -11.81 -3.34
C ARG A 299 -14.80 -11.15 -2.31
N THR A 300 -13.49 -11.28 -2.47
CA THR A 300 -12.50 -10.69 -1.56
C THR A 300 -12.57 -9.15 -1.57
N ILE A 301 -12.78 -8.52 -2.74
CA ILE A 301 -12.99 -7.06 -2.85
C ILE A 301 -14.23 -6.64 -2.05
N LYS A 302 -15.36 -7.33 -2.26
CA LYS A 302 -16.61 -7.05 -1.56
C LYS A 302 -16.45 -7.21 -0.05
N GLU A 303 -15.95 -8.36 0.38
CA GLU A 303 -15.77 -8.68 1.81
C GLU A 303 -14.82 -7.70 2.49
N THR A 304 -13.71 -7.32 1.83
CA THR A 304 -12.76 -6.35 2.38
C THR A 304 -13.43 -5.02 2.71
N TRP A 305 -14.18 -4.45 1.75
CA TRP A 305 -14.89 -3.19 1.98
C TRP A 305 -16.00 -3.32 3.03
N SER A 306 -16.83 -4.36 2.95
CA SER A 306 -17.93 -4.56 3.90
C SER A 306 -17.45 -4.81 5.32
N LEU A 307 -16.39 -5.58 5.50
CA LEU A 307 -15.77 -5.81 6.81
C LEU A 307 -15.08 -4.55 7.33
N PHE A 308 -14.36 -3.82 6.46
CA PHE A 308 -13.75 -2.54 6.83
C PHE A 308 -14.82 -1.56 7.33
N TYR A 309 -15.91 -1.39 6.58
CA TYR A 309 -17.03 -0.54 6.96
C TYR A 309 -17.52 -0.91 8.36
N LYS A 310 -17.85 -2.19 8.57
CA LYS A 310 -18.39 -2.69 9.84
C LYS A 310 -17.43 -2.47 11.01
N LYS A 311 -16.14 -2.82 10.83
CA LYS A 311 -15.11 -2.71 11.87
C LYS A 311 -14.79 -1.26 12.20
N PHE A 312 -14.66 -0.40 11.18
CA PHE A 312 -14.39 1.02 11.37
C PHE A 312 -15.54 1.73 12.10
N THR A 313 -16.80 1.45 11.73
CA THR A 313 -17.94 2.03 12.46
C THR A 313 -18.10 1.44 13.86
N ALA A 314 -17.74 0.16 14.07
CA ALA A 314 -17.76 -0.44 15.40
C ALA A 314 -16.72 0.20 16.34
N LEU A 315 -15.49 0.47 15.85
CA LEU A 315 -14.48 1.24 16.60
C LEU A 315 -14.99 2.65 16.92
N TRP A 316 -15.72 3.28 15.98
CA TRP A 316 -16.35 4.57 16.24
C TRP A 316 -17.40 4.48 17.35
N ASP A 317 -18.28 3.48 17.31
CA ASP A 317 -19.29 3.29 18.36
C ASP A 317 -18.67 3.01 19.73
N GLU A 318 -17.60 2.21 19.77
CA GLU A 318 -16.84 1.88 20.97
C GLU A 318 -16.19 3.12 21.60
N HIS A 319 -15.57 3.97 20.78
CA HIS A 319 -14.81 5.14 21.23
C HIS A 319 -15.56 6.46 21.09
N LYS A 320 -16.87 6.44 20.87
CA LYS A 320 -17.68 7.66 20.66
C LYS A 320 -17.54 8.67 21.82
N ASP A 321 -17.37 8.18 23.05
CA ASP A 321 -17.19 9.00 24.26
C ASP A 321 -15.69 9.16 24.65
N GLY A 322 -14.77 8.83 23.74
CA GLY A 322 -13.32 8.89 23.95
C GLY A 322 -12.70 10.26 23.71
N SER A 323 -11.39 10.28 23.42
CA SER A 323 -10.60 11.50 23.21
C SER A 323 -10.78 12.17 21.84
N GLY A 324 -11.49 11.53 20.91
CA GLY A 324 -11.69 12.05 19.56
C GLY A 324 -12.53 13.32 19.54
N GLU A 325 -12.05 14.36 18.86
CA GLU A 325 -12.69 15.68 18.86
C GLU A 325 -13.49 15.98 17.59
N ALA A 326 -13.43 15.12 16.56
CA ALA A 326 -14.15 15.35 15.30
C ALA A 326 -15.68 15.33 15.46
N TYR A 327 -16.20 14.45 16.32
CA TYR A 327 -17.63 14.26 16.54
C TYR A 327 -17.97 14.19 18.04
N LEU A 328 -17.95 15.35 18.70
CA LEU A 328 -18.15 15.45 20.15
C LEU A 328 -19.50 14.88 20.63
N PRO A 329 -19.53 14.00 21.66
CA PRO A 329 -20.75 13.40 22.21
C PRO A 329 -21.84 14.41 22.57
N GLY A 330 -21.47 15.58 23.08
CA GLY A 330 -22.43 16.63 23.46
C GLY A 330 -23.21 17.21 22.26
N ILE A 331 -22.65 17.11 21.06
CA ILE A 331 -23.25 17.57 19.79
C ILE A 331 -23.97 16.40 19.11
N TYR A 332 -23.29 15.27 18.94
CA TYR A 332 -23.80 14.08 18.25
C TYR A 332 -24.46 13.10 19.23
N ASN A 333 -25.32 13.64 20.11
CA ASN A 333 -25.86 12.95 21.30
C ASN A 333 -27.07 12.03 21.04
N LYS A 334 -27.57 11.96 19.80
CA LYS A 334 -28.71 11.10 19.44
C LYS A 334 -28.23 9.92 18.60
N PRO A 335 -28.66 8.68 18.89
CA PRO A 335 -28.27 7.51 18.10
C PRO A 335 -28.55 7.66 16.60
N GLU A 336 -29.71 8.23 16.24
CA GLU A 336 -30.10 8.47 14.85
C GLU A 336 -29.17 9.47 14.14
N LEU A 337 -28.76 10.53 14.85
CA LEU A 337 -27.84 11.54 14.33
C LEU A 337 -26.43 10.96 14.17
N HIS A 338 -25.95 10.22 15.17
CA HIS A 338 -24.65 9.53 15.13
C HIS A 338 -24.56 8.58 13.93
N GLN A 339 -25.58 7.74 13.73
CA GLN A 339 -25.64 6.84 12.57
C GLN A 339 -25.73 7.60 11.25
N LEU A 340 -26.46 8.73 11.19
CA LEU A 340 -26.55 9.54 9.97
C LEU A 340 -25.18 10.10 9.56
N VAL A 341 -24.41 10.63 10.51
CA VAL A 341 -23.09 11.19 10.21
C VAL A 341 -22.06 10.12 9.88
N GLN A 342 -22.12 8.96 10.55
CA GLN A 342 -21.30 7.79 10.18
C GLN A 342 -21.59 7.34 8.74
N ARG A 343 -22.87 7.21 8.36
CA ARG A 343 -23.25 6.83 6.98
C ARG A 343 -22.71 7.84 5.96
N LYS A 344 -22.86 9.14 6.22
CA LYS A 344 -22.34 10.18 5.32
C LYS A 344 -20.80 10.14 5.24
N PHE A 345 -20.11 10.01 6.36
CA PHE A 345 -18.66 9.88 6.40
C PHE A 345 -18.17 8.67 5.60
N MET A 346 -18.80 7.51 5.80
CA MET A 346 -18.41 6.28 5.11
C MET A 346 -18.73 6.31 3.61
N GLN A 347 -19.80 7.01 3.21
CA GLN A 347 -20.10 7.23 1.79
C GLN A 347 -19.01 8.09 1.11
N ASP A 348 -18.58 9.18 1.76
CA ASP A 348 -17.51 10.03 1.25
C ASP A 348 -16.17 9.28 1.20
N LEU A 349 -15.89 8.46 2.23
CA LEU A 349 -14.71 7.61 2.26
C LEU A 349 -14.74 6.52 1.18
N PHE A 350 -15.91 5.97 0.86
CA PHE A 350 -16.08 5.04 -0.25
C PHE A 350 -15.75 5.70 -1.58
N HIS A 351 -16.27 6.90 -1.82
CA HIS A 351 -15.97 7.65 -3.04
C HIS A 351 -14.49 8.04 -3.13
N ASP A 352 -13.85 8.43 -2.02
CA ASP A 352 -12.40 8.66 -2.00
C ASP A 352 -11.62 7.38 -2.33
N THR A 353 -12.02 6.25 -1.75
CA THR A 353 -11.43 4.92 -2.00
C THR A 353 -11.46 4.56 -3.48
N LEU A 354 -12.62 4.71 -4.13
CA LEU A 354 -12.74 4.42 -5.56
C LEU A 354 -11.90 5.36 -6.42
N GLY A 355 -11.84 6.65 -6.07
CA GLY A 355 -11.07 7.64 -6.80
C GLY A 355 -9.56 7.38 -6.75
N PHE A 356 -9.02 7.20 -5.54
CA PHE A 356 -7.59 6.89 -5.39
C PHE A 356 -7.24 5.51 -5.93
N GLY A 357 -8.13 4.53 -5.79
CA GLY A 357 -7.95 3.21 -6.41
C GLY A 357 -7.87 3.31 -7.94
N ALA A 358 -8.78 4.05 -8.57
CA ALA A 358 -8.76 4.29 -10.00
C ALA A 358 -7.49 5.03 -10.48
N ALA A 359 -7.05 6.07 -9.75
CA ALA A 359 -5.80 6.78 -10.06
C ALA A 359 -4.57 5.84 -9.95
N LYS A 360 -4.52 4.98 -8.92
CA LYS A 360 -3.50 3.95 -8.77
C LYS A 360 -3.57 2.91 -9.90
N MET A 361 -4.76 2.53 -10.38
CA MET A 361 -4.89 1.64 -11.54
C MET A 361 -4.33 2.27 -12.82
N ILE A 362 -4.76 3.50 -13.15
CA ILE A 362 -4.31 4.23 -14.36
C ILE A 362 -2.78 4.33 -14.37
N ARG A 363 -2.17 4.79 -13.27
CA ARG A 363 -0.71 5.00 -13.22
C ARG A 363 0.09 3.71 -13.33
N ARG A 364 -0.49 2.54 -13.02
CA ARG A 364 0.18 1.24 -13.18
C ARG A 364 0.17 0.73 -14.61
N ILE A 365 -0.69 1.28 -15.49
CA ILE A 365 -0.83 0.85 -16.88
C ILE A 365 -0.07 1.78 -17.84
N VAL A 366 -0.07 3.09 -17.57
CA VAL A 366 0.56 4.09 -18.47
C VAL A 366 1.69 4.89 -17.83
N GLY A 367 1.99 4.67 -16.55
CA GLY A 367 3.07 5.35 -15.83
C GLY A 367 4.40 4.59 -15.85
N VAL A 368 5.34 5.06 -15.03
CA VAL A 368 6.71 4.51 -14.97
C VAL A 368 6.79 3.13 -14.30
N ALA A 369 6.04 2.94 -13.21
CA ALA A 369 6.13 1.76 -12.36
C ALA A 369 4.90 0.87 -12.52
N HIS A 370 5.02 -0.17 -13.35
CA HIS A 370 3.98 -1.15 -13.65
C HIS A 370 3.77 -2.17 -12.53
N VAL A 371 2.90 -3.16 -12.74
CA VAL A 371 2.67 -4.28 -11.81
C VAL A 371 3.01 -5.62 -12.45
N GLU A 372 3.55 -6.52 -11.64
CA GLU A 372 3.92 -7.89 -12.07
C GLU A 372 2.72 -8.66 -12.62
N ASP A 373 1.49 -8.35 -12.19
CA ASP A 373 0.26 -8.99 -12.67
C ASP A 373 0.15 -8.92 -14.20
N PHE A 374 0.45 -7.76 -14.80
CA PHE A 374 0.48 -7.61 -16.25
C PHE A 374 1.85 -7.95 -16.82
N GLU A 375 2.94 -7.46 -16.21
CA GLU A 375 4.28 -7.56 -16.78
C GLU A 375 4.78 -9.01 -16.91
N SER A 376 4.25 -9.94 -16.11
CA SER A 376 4.54 -11.38 -16.22
C SER A 376 3.79 -12.07 -17.37
N ILE A 377 2.82 -11.41 -18.02
CA ILE A 377 2.19 -11.89 -19.26
C ILE A 377 3.14 -11.58 -20.43
N THR A 378 3.83 -12.61 -20.92
CA THR A 378 4.92 -12.44 -21.90
C THR A 378 4.44 -11.98 -23.28
N ASP A 379 3.22 -12.35 -23.68
CA ASP A 379 2.63 -11.90 -24.95
C ASP A 379 2.08 -10.48 -24.80
N ALA A 380 2.72 -9.51 -25.48
CA ALA A 380 2.35 -8.11 -25.41
C ALA A 380 0.93 -7.82 -25.91
N SER A 381 0.43 -8.55 -26.91
CA SER A 381 -0.94 -8.36 -27.40
C SER A 381 -1.95 -8.87 -26.37
N LYS A 382 -1.72 -10.07 -25.82
CA LYS A 382 -2.54 -10.65 -24.74
C LYS A 382 -2.53 -9.77 -23.49
N ARG A 383 -1.36 -9.23 -23.13
CA ARG A 383 -1.21 -8.30 -22.01
C ARG A 383 -2.02 -7.02 -22.23
N ALA A 384 -1.91 -6.39 -23.39
CA ALA A 384 -2.69 -5.19 -23.72
C ALA A 384 -4.21 -5.44 -23.74
N GLN A 385 -4.65 -6.65 -24.14
CA GLN A 385 -6.06 -7.07 -24.05
C GLN A 385 -6.57 -7.15 -22.60
N CYS A 386 -5.69 -7.40 -21.62
CA CYS A 386 -6.02 -7.38 -20.19
C CYS A 386 -5.91 -5.96 -19.60
N GLU A 387 -4.89 -5.19 -20.01
CA GLU A 387 -4.65 -3.83 -19.52
C GLU A 387 -5.74 -2.85 -19.95
N ARG A 388 -6.24 -2.94 -21.18
CA ARG A 388 -7.27 -2.03 -21.71
C ARG A 388 -8.59 -2.03 -20.92
N PRO A 389 -9.24 -3.17 -20.64
CA PRO A 389 -10.46 -3.17 -19.85
C PRO A 389 -10.22 -2.68 -18.40
N ALA A 390 -9.06 -3.00 -17.81
CA ALA A 390 -8.68 -2.44 -16.50
C ALA A 390 -8.56 -0.91 -16.55
N LEU A 391 -7.94 -0.36 -17.59
CA LEU A 391 -7.82 1.09 -17.77
C LEU A 391 -9.17 1.76 -18.04
N ASN A 392 -10.05 1.12 -18.80
CA ASN A 392 -11.39 1.63 -19.09
C ASN A 392 -12.26 1.67 -17.83
N LEU A 393 -12.24 0.60 -17.02
CA LEU A 393 -12.90 0.62 -15.71
C LEU A 393 -12.31 1.72 -14.84
N ALA A 394 -10.98 1.85 -14.75
CA ALA A 394 -10.36 2.87 -13.93
C ALA A 394 -10.76 4.29 -14.36
N LYS A 395 -10.80 4.58 -15.66
CA LYS A 395 -11.31 5.88 -16.17
C LYS A 395 -12.76 6.12 -15.78
N MET A 396 -13.63 5.11 -15.87
CA MET A 396 -15.03 5.23 -15.46
C MET A 396 -15.13 5.46 -13.95
N LEU A 397 -14.47 4.65 -13.13
CA LEU A 397 -14.48 4.80 -11.67
C LEU A 397 -13.95 6.17 -11.26
N LEU A 398 -12.87 6.65 -11.86
CA LEU A 398 -12.35 7.97 -11.55
C LEU A 398 -13.38 9.07 -11.87
N LYS A 399 -14.12 8.98 -12.97
CA LYS A 399 -15.10 10.01 -13.36
C LYS A 399 -16.45 9.89 -12.64
N GLU A 400 -16.88 8.66 -12.35
CA GLU A 400 -18.26 8.35 -11.99
C GLU A 400 -18.40 7.74 -10.58
N ARG A 401 -17.32 7.61 -9.80
CA ARG A 401 -17.33 7.02 -8.44
C ARG A 401 -18.47 7.49 -7.53
N ARG A 402 -18.90 8.74 -7.67
CA ARG A 402 -19.96 9.34 -6.84
C ARG A 402 -21.34 8.76 -7.12
N ASN A 403 -21.53 8.10 -8.27
CA ASN A 403 -22.77 7.41 -8.63
C ASN A 403 -22.91 6.07 -7.90
N PHE A 404 -21.80 5.45 -7.49
CA PHE A 404 -21.80 4.17 -6.79
C PHE A 404 -22.24 4.35 -5.33
N GLN A 405 -23.25 3.58 -4.93
CA GLN A 405 -23.78 3.54 -3.56
C GLN A 405 -23.25 2.35 -2.76
N SER A 406 -22.68 1.34 -3.43
CA SER A 406 -22.16 0.15 -2.77
C SER A 406 -21.00 -0.51 -3.53
N ILE A 407 -20.21 -1.33 -2.83
CA ILE A 407 -19.15 -2.14 -3.47
C ILE A 407 -19.71 -3.21 -4.41
N ASP A 408 -20.97 -3.63 -4.21
CA ASP A 408 -21.66 -4.58 -5.10
C ASP A 408 -21.88 -4.00 -6.50
N GLU A 409 -22.21 -2.72 -6.59
CA GLU A 409 -22.34 -2.02 -7.88
C GLU A 409 -20.98 -1.92 -8.59
N VAL A 410 -19.89 -1.73 -7.85
CA VAL A 410 -18.52 -1.72 -8.38
C VAL A 410 -18.14 -3.11 -8.90
N VAL A 411 -18.42 -4.17 -8.13
CA VAL A 411 -18.22 -5.57 -8.56
C VAL A 411 -19.01 -5.88 -9.83
N SER A 412 -20.26 -5.40 -9.90
CA SER A 412 -21.09 -5.54 -11.10
C SER A 412 -20.49 -4.82 -12.31
N ALA A 413 -19.96 -3.60 -12.12
CA ALA A 413 -19.29 -2.85 -13.17
C ALA A 413 -17.99 -3.52 -13.65
N ILE A 414 -17.22 -4.12 -12.73
CA ILE A 414 -16.03 -4.92 -13.08
C ILE A 414 -16.42 -6.10 -14.00
N GLN A 415 -17.51 -6.79 -13.70
CA GLN A 415 -17.99 -7.92 -14.50
C GLN A 415 -18.53 -7.52 -15.88
N GLN A 416 -19.14 -6.33 -15.99
CA GLN A 416 -19.69 -5.83 -17.26
C GLN A 416 -18.62 -5.39 -18.27
N LEU A 417 -17.44 -5.01 -17.78
CA LEU A 417 -16.31 -4.54 -18.59
C LEU A 417 -15.24 -5.64 -18.81
N GLN A 418 -15.62 -6.92 -18.71
CA GLN A 418 -14.76 -8.06 -19.06
C GLN A 418 -14.53 -8.17 -20.56
#